data_AF-A0A2S7EPT1-F1
#
_entry.id   AF-A0A2S7EPT1-F1
#
_cell.length_a   1.000
_cell.length_b   1.000
_cell.length_c   1.000
_cell.angle_alpha   90.00
_cell.angle_beta   90.00
_cell.angle_gamma   90.00
#
_symmetry.space_group_name_H-M   'P 1'
#
loop_
_entity.id
_entity.type
_entity.pdbx_description
1 polymer ?
#
loop_
_entity_poly.entity_id
_entity_poly.type
_entity_poly.pdbx_seq_one_letter_code
_entity_poly.pdbx_strand_id
1 'polypeptide(L)' 'MDEYAIQKGRRRATLLVEPQRKRMLWVARGRSRAEARPFFALLGPHGCHRLRAVAMDINAAYDLEVRQHGPPGLG' A
#
# COMPACT_ATOMS: atom_id res chain seq x y z
N MET A 1 -3.57 3.06 2.18
CA MET A 1 -3.61 2.32 0.91
C MET A 1 -5.00 2.49 0.38
N ASP A 2 -5.15 3.33 -0.63
CA ASP A 2 -6.45 3.73 -1.15
C ASP A 2 -6.53 3.40 -2.65
N GLU A 3 -7.74 3.18 -3.14
CA GLU A 3 -8.04 2.88 -4.54
C GLU A 3 -8.57 4.13 -5.26
N TYR A 4 -7.80 4.68 -6.20
CA TYR A 4 -8.26 5.82 -7.00
C TYR A 4 -8.74 5.41 -8.41
N ALA A 5 -9.88 5.92 -8.85
CA ALA A 5 -10.37 5.68 -10.21
C ALA A 5 -9.68 6.62 -11.22
N ILE A 6 -8.95 6.04 -12.19
CA ILE A 6 -8.33 6.77 -13.29
C ILE A 6 -9.28 6.74 -14.51
N GLN A 7 -10.15 7.75 -14.63
CA GLN A 7 -11.09 7.97 -15.75
C GLN A 7 -12.15 6.87 -16.04
N LYS A 8 -13.14 7.22 -16.89
CA LYS A 8 -14.22 6.32 -17.36
C LYS A 8 -13.62 5.04 -17.96
N GLY A 9 -13.76 3.92 -17.26
CA GLY A 9 -13.33 2.61 -17.78
C GLY A 9 -12.76 1.58 -16.79
N ARG A 10 -12.92 1.76 -15.47
CA ARG A 10 -12.50 0.78 -14.42
C ARG A 10 -10.97 0.63 -14.24
N ARG A 11 -10.16 1.64 -14.57
CA ARG A 11 -8.74 1.65 -14.17
C ARG A 11 -8.62 2.15 -12.75
N ARG A 12 -8.02 1.34 -11.89
CA ARG A 12 -7.82 1.60 -10.46
C ARG A 12 -6.34 1.91 -10.22
N ALA A 13 -6.03 2.73 -9.24
CA ALA A 13 -4.67 3.02 -8.82
C ALA A 13 -4.51 2.68 -7.35
N THR A 14 -3.41 2.04 -6.98
CA THR A 14 -2.99 1.90 -5.59
C THR A 14 -2.21 3.13 -5.19
N LEU A 15 -2.66 3.84 -4.16
CA LEU A 15 -1.94 4.97 -3.58
C LEU A 15 -1.44 4.62 -2.17
N LEU A 16 -0.15 4.85 -1.90
CA LEU A 16 0.40 4.82 -0.55
C LEU A 16 0.85 6.22 -0.18
N VAL A 17 0.32 6.71 0.93
CA VAL A 17 0.48 8.08 1.38
C VAL A 17 0.91 8.05 2.83
N GLU A 18 1.83 8.94 3.18
CA GLU A 18 2.10 9.29 4.57
C GLU A 18 1.03 10.29 5.03
N PRO A 19 0.11 9.90 5.93
CA PRO A 19 -1.09 10.71 6.19
C PRO A 19 -0.77 12.03 6.91
N GLN A 20 0.24 12.06 7.77
CA GLN A 20 0.58 13.25 8.57
C GLN A 20 1.16 14.39 7.71
N ARG A 21 2.05 14.05 6.77
CA ARG A 21 2.71 15.02 5.89
C ARG A 21 2.04 15.16 4.53
N LYS A 22 0.97 14.40 4.28
CA LYS A 22 0.25 14.33 3.00
C LYS A 22 1.19 14.04 1.81
N ARG A 23 2.22 13.23 2.05
CA ARG A 23 3.24 12.92 1.05
C ARG A 23 2.88 11.62 0.32
N MET A 24 2.86 11.68 -1.00
CA MET A 24 2.75 10.48 -1.84
C MET A 24 4.05 9.68 -1.73
N LEU A 25 3.94 8.42 -1.31
CA LEU A 25 5.08 7.50 -1.21
C LEU A 25 5.13 6.54 -2.40
N TRP A 26 3.97 6.16 -2.95
CA TRP A 26 3.88 5.22 -4.06
C TRP A 26 2.58 5.38 -4.84
N VAL A 27 2.66 5.13 -6.16
CA VAL A 27 1.52 5.05 -7.07
C VAL A 27 1.72 3.83 -7.98
N ALA A 28 0.73 2.96 -8.07
CA ALA A 28 0.72 1.86 -9.02
C ALA A 28 -0.63 1.76 -9.76
N ARG A 29 -0.62 1.16 -10.95
CA ARG A 29 -1.84 0.94 -11.74
C ARG A 29 -2.40 -0.44 -11.43
N GLY A 30 -3.55 -0.49 -10.78
CA GLY A 30 -4.22 -1.70 -10.36
C GLY A 30 -4.47 -1.69 -8.87
N ARG A 31 -4.81 -2.86 -8.31
CA ARG A 31 -5.05 -3.05 -6.87
C ARG A 31 -4.60 -4.42 -6.36
N SER A 32 -3.78 -5.11 -7.14
CA SER A 32 -3.32 -6.46 -6.82
C SER A 32 -2.14 -6.39 -5.84
N ARG A 33 -1.79 -7.55 -5.26
CA ARG A 33 -0.58 -7.71 -4.45
C ARG A 33 0.68 -7.32 -5.21
N ALA A 34 0.75 -7.68 -6.50
CA ALA A 34 1.89 -7.38 -7.36
C ALA A 34 2.10 -5.87 -7.56
N GLU A 35 1.04 -5.06 -7.49
CA GLU A 35 1.15 -3.60 -7.61
C GLU A 35 1.63 -2.93 -6.32
N ALA A 36 1.40 -3.55 -5.16
CA ALA A 36 1.83 -3.04 -3.85
C ALA A 36 3.22 -3.55 -3.45
N ARG A 37 3.59 -4.77 -3.85
CA ARG A 37 4.87 -5.42 -3.49
C ARG A 37 6.11 -4.57 -3.76
N PRO A 38 6.25 -3.86 -4.90
CA PRO A 38 7.46 -3.09 -5.17
C PRO A 38 7.68 -1.97 -4.15
N PHE A 39 6.64 -1.40 -3.57
CA PHE A 39 6.78 -0.43 -2.48
C PHE A 39 7.48 -1.06 -1.27
N PHE A 40 7.00 -2.21 -0.80
CA PHE A 40 7.61 -2.90 0.35
C PHE A 40 9.05 -3.35 0.05
N ALA A 41 9.31 -3.80 -1.19
CA ALA A 41 10.65 -4.15 -1.63
C ALA A 41 11.61 -2.94 -1.60
N LEU A 42 11.15 -1.76 -2.05
CA LEU A 42 11.92 -0.51 -2.00
C LEU A 42 12.11 0.02 -0.59
N LEU A 43 11.11 -0.14 0.28
CA LEU A 43 11.19 0.25 1.69
C LEU A 43 12.24 -0.60 2.43
N GLY A 44 12.39 -1.86 2.00
CA GLY A 44 13.29 -2.84 2.59
C GLY A 44 12.89 -3.26 4.01
N PRO A 45 13.55 -4.29 4.57
CA PRO A 45 13.18 -4.83 5.89
C PRO A 45 13.20 -3.78 7.00
N HIS A 46 14.26 -2.95 7.06
CA HIS A 46 14.38 -1.89 8.05
C HIS A 46 13.28 -0.82 7.92
N GLY A 47 12.92 -0.44 6.69
CA GLY A 47 11.85 0.52 6.47
C GLY A 47 10.47 -0.06 6.82
N CYS A 48 10.22 -1.32 6.48
CA CYS A 48 9.00 -2.03 6.84
C CYS A 48 8.82 -2.14 8.36
N HIS A 49 9.89 -2.45 9.12
CA HIS A 49 9.85 -2.48 10.58
C HIS A 49 9.51 -1.13 11.22
N ARG A 50 9.69 -0.02 10.50
CA ARG A 50 9.35 1.33 10.98
C ARG A 50 7.90 1.73 10.72
N LEU A 51 7.14 0.93 9.96
CA LEU A 51 5.72 1.16 9.78
C LEU A 51 5.01 0.99 11.13
N ARG A 52 4.21 1.98 11.53
CA ARG A 52 3.49 1.95 12.82
C ARG A 52 2.01 1.65 12.68
N ALA A 53 1.45 2.01 11.53
CA ALA A 53 0.05 1.80 11.19
C ALA A 53 -0.10 1.82 9.67
N VAL A 54 -1.03 1.04 9.15
CA VAL A 54 -1.47 1.12 7.76
C VAL A 54 -2.99 1.21 7.78
N ALA A 55 -3.52 2.33 7.31
CA ALA A 55 -4.94 2.43 6.96
C ALA A 55 -5.10 1.97 5.51
N MET A 56 -6.05 1.08 5.24
CA MET A 56 -6.30 0.57 3.89
C MET A 56 -7.79 0.38 3.61
N ASP A 57 -8.16 0.46 2.33
CA ASP A 57 -9.47 -0.01 1.86
C ASP A 57 -9.65 -1.51 2.16
N ILE A 58 -10.91 -1.94 2.27
CA ILE A 58 -11.28 -3.35 2.45
C ILE A 58 -10.92 -4.14 1.18
N ASN A 59 -9.64 -4.48 1.07
CA ASN A 59 -9.06 -5.25 -0.01
C ASN A 59 -8.11 -6.29 0.59
N ALA A 60 -8.53 -7.55 0.58
CA ALA A 60 -7.77 -8.68 1.10
C ALA A 60 -6.36 -8.80 0.48
N ALA A 61 -6.15 -8.30 -0.75
CA ALA A 61 -4.83 -8.28 -1.37
C ALA A 61 -3.85 -7.38 -0.59
N TYR A 62 -4.30 -6.22 -0.12
CA TYR A 62 -3.44 -5.30 0.64
C TYR A 62 -3.17 -5.83 2.04
N ASP A 63 -4.17 -6.39 2.71
CA ASP A 63 -4.00 -7.01 4.04
C ASP A 63 -2.94 -8.12 3.99
N LEU A 64 -2.99 -9.01 2.99
CA LEU A 64 -1.98 -10.06 2.82
C LEU A 64 -0.57 -9.50 2.62
N GLU A 65 -0.40 -8.42 1.85
CA GLU A 65 0.92 -7.84 1.60
C GLU A 65 1.46 -7.10 2.84
N VAL A 66 0.58 -6.42 3.59
CA VAL A 66 0.92 -5.78 4.86
C VAL A 66 1.31 -6.81 5.92
N ARG A 67 0.57 -7.92 6.03
CA ARG A 67 0.94 -9.02 6.94
C ARG A 67 2.26 -9.70 6.56
N GLN A 68 2.54 -9.80 5.26
CA GLN A 68 3.77 -10.43 4.78
C GLN A 68 5.01 -9.56 5.05
N HIS A 69 4.91 -8.24 4.86
CA HIS A 69 6.07 -7.36 4.89
C HIS A 69 6.13 -6.46 6.12
N GLY A 70 5.00 -6.16 6.74
CA GLY A 70 4.91 -5.29 7.91
C GLY A 70 5.33 -5.97 9.21
N PRO A 71 5.44 -5.21 10.31
CA PRO A 71 5.68 -5.73 11.64
C PRO A 71 4.58 -6.70 12.10
N PRO A 72 4.88 -7.61 13.04
CA PRO A 72 3.86 -8.42 13.70
C PRO A 72 2.76 -7.54 14.31
N GLY A 73 1.49 -7.89 14.07
CA GLY A 73 0.33 -7.17 14.61
C GLY A 73 -0.12 -5.96 13.79
N LEU A 74 0.49 -5.68 12.63
CA LEU A 74 -0.06 -4.72 11.68
C LEU A 74 -1.15 -5.40 10.82
N GLY A 75 -2.39 -4.91 10.93
CA GLY A 75 -3.57 -5.40 10.18
C GLY A 75 -4.84 -4.75 10.67
#